data_AF-A0A9E3M7S8-F1
#
_entry.id   AF-A0A9E3M7S8-F1
#
_cell.length_a   1.000
_cell.length_b   1.000
_cell.length_c   1.000
_cell.angle_alpha   90.00
_cell.angle_beta   90.00
_cell.angle_gamma   90.00
#
_symmetry.space_group_name_H-M   'P 1'
#
loop_
_entity.id
_entity.type
_entity.pdbx_description
1 polymer ?
#
loop_
_entity_poly.entity_id
_entity_poly.type
_entity_poly.pdbx_seq_one_letter_code
_entity_poly.pdbx_strand_id
1 'polypeptide(L)'
;MSMLTTLPLHRNQISDLSPLENLTNLTSITLQHNQISDISPLSVMNSLTSLNLYSNPLNCPAHDIYIPMIETNNPGINLTYDPRPEYCDYQPDINVSPLIYDFGDVELGTYRTVLITISNIGNGNLTFESLEFTPESSGDFTVTSSPELPSVVAPEGSVDVEVTFAPSTEELLSAVLEISSDDPDEPVVPVSLVGVGVVIPVPPAEQIERILEFFDKSIEDGTLVCVGPGQSGANRCKAFRNMLKATSDLIVGEYFDDAYEQLVNILKKCDGQVPPPDFVAGEARDELARMIMELMEDLESEEELL
;
A
#
# COMPACT_ATOMS: atom_id res chain seq x y z
N MET A 1 -41.90 -15.21 -32.65
CA MET A 1 -40.62 -14.57 -32.28
C MET A 1 -40.22 -13.70 -33.45
N SER A 2 -40.07 -12.40 -33.23
CA SER A 2 -39.75 -11.44 -34.29
C SER A 2 -38.29 -11.65 -34.72
N MET A 3 -38.10 -12.13 -35.95
CA MET A 3 -36.79 -12.28 -36.60
C MET A 3 -36.37 -10.93 -37.18
N LEU A 4 -36.12 -9.94 -36.32
CA LEU A 4 -35.72 -8.63 -36.80
C LEU A 4 -34.31 -8.73 -37.39
N THR A 5 -34.22 -8.69 -38.72
CA THR A 5 -32.96 -8.76 -39.46
C THR A 5 -32.51 -7.40 -39.98
N THR A 6 -33.43 -6.43 -40.08
CA THR A 6 -33.14 -5.07 -40.57
C THR A 6 -33.73 -4.05 -39.62
N LEU A 7 -32.92 -3.07 -39.22
CA LEU A 7 -33.29 -2.04 -38.26
C LEU A 7 -32.97 -0.63 -38.81
N PRO A 8 -33.98 0.09 -39.35
CA PRO A 8 -33.81 1.45 -39.83
C PRO A 8 -34.02 2.47 -38.70
N LEU A 9 -32.96 3.18 -38.32
CA LEU A 9 -32.94 4.17 -37.22
C LEU A 9 -32.29 5.50 -37.61
N HIS A 10 -32.14 5.79 -38.90
CA HIS A 10 -31.49 7.00 -39.39
C HIS A 10 -32.32 8.27 -39.10
N ARG A 11 -31.65 9.42 -38.95
CA ARG A 11 -32.26 10.75 -38.71
C ARG A 11 -33.09 10.81 -37.43
N ASN A 12 -32.53 10.32 -36.34
CA ASN A 12 -33.10 10.47 -34.99
C ASN A 12 -32.11 11.22 -34.09
N GLN A 13 -32.32 11.14 -32.78
CA GLN A 13 -31.46 11.71 -31.75
C GLN A 13 -30.89 10.59 -30.86
N ILE A 14 -30.58 9.45 -31.47
CA ILE A 14 -30.05 8.29 -30.73
C ILE A 14 -28.62 8.61 -30.34
N SER A 15 -28.30 8.43 -29.07
CA SER A 15 -26.94 8.50 -28.53
C SER A 15 -26.52 7.18 -27.87
N ASP A 16 -27.50 6.40 -27.40
CA ASP A 16 -27.29 5.13 -26.69
C ASP A 16 -27.69 3.93 -27.56
N LEU A 17 -26.74 3.02 -27.76
CA LEU A 17 -26.91 1.76 -28.50
C LEU A 17 -26.97 0.52 -27.61
N SER A 18 -26.88 0.66 -26.28
CA SER A 18 -26.94 -0.46 -25.35
C SER A 18 -28.16 -1.39 -25.56
N PRO A 19 -29.36 -0.92 -25.96
CA PRO A 19 -30.48 -1.82 -26.22
C PRO A 19 -30.27 -2.78 -27.41
N LEU A 20 -29.27 -2.53 -28.27
CA LEU A 20 -28.99 -3.34 -29.45
C LEU A 20 -28.05 -4.52 -29.17
N GLU A 21 -27.32 -4.51 -28.06
CA GLU A 21 -26.23 -5.45 -27.75
C GLU A 21 -26.65 -6.93 -27.90
N ASN A 22 -27.89 -7.26 -27.52
CA ASN A 22 -28.41 -8.63 -27.56
C ASN A 22 -29.22 -8.97 -28.83
N LEU A 23 -29.32 -8.05 -29.79
CA LEU A 23 -30.08 -8.26 -31.04
C LEU A 23 -29.21 -8.92 -32.12
N THR A 24 -28.65 -10.09 -31.79
CA THR A 24 -27.63 -10.79 -32.60
C THR A 24 -28.11 -11.29 -33.96
N ASN A 25 -29.43 -11.30 -34.21
CA ASN A 25 -30.02 -11.67 -35.50
C ASN A 25 -30.06 -10.51 -36.51
N LEU A 26 -29.64 -9.30 -36.12
CA LEU A 26 -29.57 -8.16 -37.03
C LEU A 26 -28.49 -8.39 -38.09
N THR A 27 -28.88 -8.11 -39.33
CA THR A 27 -28.03 -8.23 -40.52
C THR A 27 -27.82 -6.88 -41.22
N SER A 28 -28.69 -5.91 -40.97
CA SER A 28 -28.60 -4.57 -41.56
C SER A 28 -29.09 -3.51 -40.58
N ILE A 29 -28.26 -2.52 -40.28
CA ILE A 29 -28.61 -1.41 -39.38
C ILE A 29 -28.28 -0.08 -40.05
N THR A 30 -29.23 0.85 -40.07
CA THR A 30 -28.99 2.22 -40.58
C THR A 30 -29.12 3.22 -39.44
N LEU A 31 -28.03 3.86 -39.05
CA LEU A 31 -27.92 4.78 -37.90
C LEU A 31 -27.44 6.17 -38.32
N GLN A 32 -27.35 6.48 -39.61
CA GLN A 32 -26.83 7.77 -40.06
C GLN A 32 -27.67 8.96 -39.58
N HIS A 33 -27.02 10.10 -39.35
CA HIS A 33 -27.63 11.31 -38.78
C HIS A 33 -28.26 11.06 -37.40
N ASN A 34 -27.45 10.66 -36.43
CA ASN A 34 -27.81 10.54 -35.02
C ASN A 34 -26.75 11.26 -34.15
N GLN A 35 -26.70 10.97 -32.86
CA GLN A 35 -25.79 11.57 -31.88
C GLN A 35 -24.93 10.49 -31.20
N ILE A 36 -24.58 9.45 -31.97
CA ILE A 36 -23.84 8.29 -31.47
C ILE A 36 -22.35 8.63 -31.42
N SER A 37 -21.77 8.57 -30.23
CA SER A 37 -20.32 8.63 -30.06
C SER A 37 -19.70 7.27 -29.77
N ASP A 38 -20.41 6.42 -29.02
CA ASP A 38 -19.99 5.07 -28.67
C ASP A 38 -20.75 4.00 -29.49
N ILE A 39 -19.99 3.09 -30.09
CA ILE A 39 -20.50 1.93 -30.85
C ILE A 39 -20.04 0.60 -30.27
N SER A 40 -19.45 0.59 -29.07
CA SER A 40 -19.06 -0.62 -28.34
C SER A 40 -20.16 -1.69 -28.32
N PRO A 41 -21.48 -1.38 -28.18
CA PRO A 41 -22.53 -2.41 -28.14
C PRO A 41 -22.73 -3.16 -29.47
N LEU A 42 -22.23 -2.63 -30.58
CA LEU A 42 -22.32 -3.28 -31.90
C LEU A 42 -21.17 -4.26 -32.14
N SER A 43 -20.10 -4.18 -31.36
CA SER A 43 -18.87 -4.94 -31.57
C SER A 43 -19.06 -6.46 -31.42
N VAL A 44 -20.06 -6.90 -30.65
CA VAL A 44 -20.39 -8.32 -30.41
C VAL A 44 -21.23 -8.97 -31.53
N MET A 45 -21.70 -8.19 -32.51
CA MET A 45 -22.53 -8.69 -33.60
C MET A 45 -21.68 -9.37 -34.68
N ASN A 46 -22.06 -10.59 -35.08
CA ASN A 46 -21.29 -11.42 -36.03
C ASN A 46 -22.05 -11.75 -37.34
N SER A 47 -23.21 -11.12 -37.56
CA SER A 47 -24.07 -11.37 -38.74
C SER A 47 -24.41 -10.12 -39.55
N LEU A 48 -23.76 -8.99 -39.27
CA LEU A 48 -23.98 -7.74 -39.98
C LEU A 48 -23.42 -7.82 -41.40
N THR A 49 -24.26 -7.46 -42.35
CA THR A 49 -23.90 -7.31 -43.78
C THR A 49 -23.85 -5.86 -44.20
N SER A 50 -24.54 -4.97 -43.46
CA SER A 50 -24.56 -3.54 -43.73
C SER A 50 -24.71 -2.75 -42.42
N LEU A 51 -23.86 -1.75 -42.24
CA LEU A 51 -23.93 -0.80 -41.13
C LEU A 51 -23.63 0.61 -41.64
N ASN A 52 -24.56 1.54 -41.43
CA ASN A 52 -24.36 2.94 -41.78
C ASN A 52 -24.36 3.82 -40.54
N LEU A 53 -23.19 4.37 -40.21
CA LEU A 53 -22.92 5.26 -39.07
C LEU A 53 -22.64 6.70 -39.52
N TYR A 54 -22.71 7.02 -40.82
CA TYR A 54 -22.36 8.35 -41.34
C TYR A 54 -23.11 9.50 -40.65
N SER A 55 -22.48 10.67 -40.51
CA SER A 55 -23.03 11.81 -39.77
C SER A 55 -23.38 11.45 -38.32
N ASN A 56 -22.43 10.86 -37.60
CA ASN A 56 -22.47 10.66 -36.15
C ASN A 56 -21.16 11.14 -35.52
N PRO A 57 -21.20 11.72 -34.30
CA PRO A 57 -20.00 12.19 -33.60
C PRO A 57 -19.21 11.04 -32.96
N LEU A 58 -18.77 10.06 -33.75
CA LEU A 58 -17.99 8.91 -33.28
C LEU A 58 -16.73 9.37 -32.53
N ASN A 59 -16.48 8.80 -31.36
CA ASN A 59 -15.30 9.09 -30.55
C ASN A 59 -14.07 8.29 -31.03
N CYS A 60 -12.89 8.55 -30.46
CA CYS A 60 -11.67 7.86 -30.86
C CYS A 60 -11.73 6.34 -30.63
N PRO A 61 -12.23 5.82 -29.49
CA PRO A 61 -12.45 4.37 -29.32
C PRO A 61 -13.34 3.74 -30.41
N ALA A 62 -14.38 4.43 -30.88
CA ALA A 62 -15.19 3.97 -32.00
C ALA A 62 -14.35 3.75 -33.27
N HIS A 63 -13.43 4.67 -33.58
CA HIS A 63 -12.53 4.56 -34.72
C HIS A 63 -11.41 3.53 -34.54
N ASP A 64 -10.77 3.54 -33.38
CA ASP A 64 -9.48 2.86 -33.19
C ASP A 64 -9.65 1.41 -32.68
N ILE A 65 -10.76 1.12 -32.00
CA ILE A 65 -11.02 -0.18 -31.40
C ILE A 65 -12.22 -0.85 -32.07
N TYR A 66 -13.38 -0.19 -32.06
CA TYR A 66 -14.65 -0.87 -32.35
C TYR A 66 -14.93 -1.04 -33.85
N ILE A 67 -14.58 -0.09 -34.72
CA ILE A 67 -14.71 -0.26 -36.18
C ILE A 67 -13.88 -1.47 -36.67
N PRO A 68 -12.57 -1.57 -36.39
CA PRO A 68 -11.77 -2.74 -36.80
C PRO A 68 -12.31 -4.07 -36.26
N MET A 69 -12.81 -4.08 -35.02
CA MET A 69 -13.42 -5.24 -34.40
C MET A 69 -14.72 -5.66 -35.12
N ILE A 70 -15.60 -4.69 -35.45
CA ILE A 70 -16.83 -4.94 -36.21
C ILE A 70 -16.53 -5.51 -37.60
N GLU A 71 -15.55 -4.95 -38.31
CA GLU A 71 -15.12 -5.45 -39.63
C GLU A 71 -14.58 -6.87 -39.55
N THR A 72 -13.81 -7.18 -38.50
CA THR A 72 -13.28 -8.52 -38.23
C THR A 72 -14.38 -9.54 -37.95
N ASN A 73 -15.36 -9.17 -37.13
CA ASN A 73 -16.50 -10.02 -36.77
C ASN A 73 -17.50 -10.19 -37.92
N ASN A 74 -17.47 -9.31 -38.92
CA ASN A 74 -18.37 -9.30 -40.06
C ASN A 74 -17.61 -9.16 -41.38
N PRO A 75 -16.90 -10.20 -41.84
CA PRO A 75 -16.09 -10.12 -43.06
C PRO A 75 -16.91 -9.72 -44.28
N GLY A 76 -16.51 -8.66 -44.97
CA GLY A 76 -17.20 -8.14 -46.15
C GLY A 76 -18.41 -7.26 -45.86
N ILE A 77 -18.59 -6.82 -44.60
CA ILE A 77 -19.61 -5.84 -44.23
C ILE A 77 -19.52 -4.57 -45.10
N ASN A 78 -20.67 -4.08 -45.54
CA ASN A 78 -20.77 -2.74 -46.11
C ASN A 78 -20.91 -1.72 -44.97
N LEU A 79 -19.76 -1.20 -44.51
CA LEU A 79 -19.65 -0.27 -43.41
C LEU A 79 -19.38 1.16 -43.92
N THR A 80 -20.16 2.14 -43.46
CA THR A 80 -19.99 3.56 -43.81
C THR A 80 -19.99 4.43 -42.56
N TYR A 81 -19.01 5.33 -42.44
CA TYR A 81 -18.79 6.21 -41.29
C TYR A 81 -18.02 7.46 -41.73
N ASP A 82 -18.02 8.50 -40.89
CA ASP A 82 -17.23 9.70 -41.13
C ASP A 82 -15.72 9.43 -40.92
N PRO A 83 -14.80 10.19 -41.52
CA PRO A 83 -13.37 10.04 -41.26
C PRO A 83 -13.01 10.22 -39.77
N ARG A 84 -11.97 9.51 -39.32
CA ARG A 84 -11.43 9.65 -37.95
C ARG A 84 -11.09 11.12 -37.66
N PRO A 85 -11.58 11.69 -36.54
CA PRO A 85 -11.26 13.06 -36.16
C PRO A 85 -9.77 13.29 -35.90
N GLU A 86 -9.23 14.44 -36.31
CA GLU A 86 -7.81 14.79 -36.11
C GLU A 86 -7.41 14.88 -34.63
N TYR A 87 -8.36 15.18 -33.73
CA TYR A 87 -8.06 15.26 -32.30
C TYR A 87 -7.73 13.89 -31.68
N CYS A 88 -8.06 12.79 -32.36
CA CYS A 88 -7.71 11.44 -31.90
C CYS A 88 -6.20 11.16 -31.97
N ASP A 89 -5.43 11.97 -32.71
CA ASP A 89 -3.97 11.82 -32.78
C ASP A 89 -3.24 12.48 -31.60
N TYR A 90 -3.94 13.23 -30.74
CA TYR A 90 -3.36 14.02 -29.66
C TYR A 90 -4.10 13.80 -28.33
N GLN A 91 -4.57 12.59 -28.07
CA GLN A 91 -5.18 12.25 -26.78
C GLN A 91 -4.12 11.94 -25.72
N PRO A 92 -4.29 12.42 -24.48
CA PRO A 92 -3.54 11.89 -23.34
C PRO A 92 -3.93 10.44 -23.09
N ASP A 93 -3.00 9.67 -22.54
CA ASP A 93 -3.22 8.26 -22.15
C ASP A 93 -2.36 8.01 -20.89
N ILE A 94 -3.03 7.80 -19.75
CA ILE A 94 -2.42 7.64 -18.45
C ILE A 94 -1.96 6.20 -18.25
N ASN A 95 -0.76 6.03 -17.69
CA ASN A 95 -0.32 4.74 -17.22
C ASN A 95 0.33 4.88 -15.85
N VAL A 96 -0.21 4.17 -14.86
CA VAL A 96 0.25 4.21 -13.47
C VAL A 96 0.92 2.90 -13.09
N SER A 97 2.08 2.99 -12.42
CA SER A 97 2.81 1.81 -11.94
C SER A 97 3.49 2.04 -10.59
N PRO A 98 3.36 1.11 -9.62
CA PRO A 98 2.50 -0.07 -9.64
C PRO A 98 1.03 0.27 -9.36
N LEU A 99 0.09 -0.58 -9.82
CA LEU A 99 -1.35 -0.47 -9.48
C LEU A 99 -1.70 -1.15 -8.15
N ILE A 100 -0.85 -2.06 -7.67
CA ILE A 100 -0.99 -2.72 -6.37
C ILE A 100 0.38 -2.72 -5.71
N TYR A 101 0.44 -2.28 -4.46
CA TYR A 101 1.66 -2.34 -3.67
C TYR A 101 1.40 -2.84 -2.25
N ASP A 102 2.22 -3.79 -1.84
CA ASP A 102 2.22 -4.36 -0.49
C ASP A 102 3.49 -3.90 0.24
N PHE A 103 3.31 -3.12 1.30
CA PHE A 103 4.39 -2.66 2.15
C PHE A 103 4.95 -3.78 3.04
N GLY A 104 4.26 -4.90 3.14
CA GLY A 104 4.54 -6.01 4.04
C GLY A 104 4.44 -5.58 5.51
N ASP A 105 5.23 -6.24 6.34
CA ASP A 105 5.34 -5.91 7.77
C ASP A 105 6.16 -4.63 7.96
N VAL A 106 5.59 -3.68 8.69
CA VAL A 106 6.21 -2.41 9.07
C VAL A 106 6.09 -2.22 10.57
N GLU A 107 7.22 -1.94 11.23
CA GLU A 107 7.29 -1.78 12.67
C GLU A 107 6.51 -0.53 13.13
N LEU A 108 5.71 -0.66 14.19
CA LEU A 108 5.01 0.48 14.78
C LEU A 108 5.97 1.62 15.16
N GLY A 109 5.59 2.86 14.83
CA GLY A 109 6.44 4.04 15.03
C GLY A 109 7.51 4.25 13.95
N THR A 110 7.64 3.32 13.00
CA THR A 110 8.43 3.48 11.78
C THR A 110 7.52 3.72 10.56
N TYR A 111 8.13 3.82 9.38
CA TYR A 111 7.40 3.96 8.14
C TYR A 111 8.16 3.33 6.97
N ARG A 112 7.43 3.02 5.90
CA ARG A 112 8.00 2.67 4.59
C ARG A 112 7.38 3.54 3.51
N THR A 113 8.11 3.75 2.42
CA THR A 113 7.65 4.54 1.27
C THR A 113 7.67 3.73 -0.02
N VAL A 114 6.83 4.11 -0.96
CA VAL A 114 6.82 3.62 -2.35
C VAL A 114 6.69 4.80 -3.31
N LEU A 115 7.34 4.69 -4.46
CA LEU A 115 7.14 5.61 -5.59
C LEU A 115 6.09 5.01 -6.53
N ILE A 116 5.01 5.74 -6.74
CA ILE A 116 4.01 5.47 -7.78
C ILE A 116 4.35 6.38 -8.95
N THR A 117 4.72 5.78 -10.08
CA THR A 117 5.05 6.50 -11.31
C THR A 117 3.80 6.67 -12.15
N ILE A 118 3.44 7.92 -12.44
CA ILE A 118 2.39 8.30 -13.38
C ILE A 118 3.09 8.68 -14.69
N SER A 119 2.76 7.99 -15.77
CA SER A 119 3.33 8.23 -17.10
C SER A 119 2.25 8.62 -18.09
N ASN A 120 2.60 9.45 -19.06
CA ASN A 120 1.76 9.73 -20.22
C ASN A 120 2.28 8.93 -21.42
N ILE A 121 1.56 7.89 -21.80
CA ILE A 121 1.87 7.05 -22.97
C ILE A 121 1.13 7.53 -24.23
N GLY A 122 0.32 8.57 -24.10
CA GLY A 122 -0.43 9.20 -25.18
C GLY A 122 0.37 10.25 -25.94
N ASN A 123 -0.28 10.85 -26.92
CA ASN A 123 0.32 11.88 -27.80
C ASN A 123 -0.17 13.29 -27.46
N GLY A 124 -1.18 13.42 -26.59
CA GLY A 124 -1.61 14.68 -25.97
C GLY A 124 -0.90 14.94 -24.65
N ASN A 125 -0.97 16.17 -24.14
CA ASN A 125 -0.55 16.44 -22.77
C ASN A 125 -1.57 15.84 -21.80
N LEU A 126 -1.11 15.03 -20.85
CA LEU A 126 -1.91 14.51 -19.76
C LEU A 126 -1.89 15.51 -18.60
N THR A 127 -3.06 15.89 -18.12
CA THR A 127 -3.24 16.67 -16.89
C THR A 127 -3.84 15.77 -15.85
N PHE A 128 -3.12 15.46 -14.78
CA PHE A 128 -3.72 14.80 -13.62
C PHE A 128 -4.06 15.83 -12.54
N GLU A 129 -5.25 15.70 -11.99
CA GLU A 129 -5.98 16.76 -11.31
C GLU A 129 -5.96 16.59 -9.79
N SER A 130 -6.08 15.36 -9.31
CA SER A 130 -6.20 15.04 -7.90
C SER A 130 -5.52 13.72 -7.54
N LEU A 131 -5.10 13.63 -6.28
CA LEU A 131 -4.59 12.44 -5.62
C LEU A 131 -5.37 12.30 -4.31
N GLU A 132 -6.42 11.46 -4.30
CA GLU A 132 -7.31 11.35 -3.14
C GLU A 132 -7.43 9.89 -2.69
N PHE A 133 -7.36 9.67 -1.38
CA PHE A 133 -7.68 8.37 -0.81
C PHE A 133 -9.19 8.21 -0.71
N THR A 134 -9.71 7.01 -1.02
CA THR A 134 -11.13 6.71 -0.84
C THR A 134 -11.55 6.81 0.63
N PRO A 135 -12.84 7.07 0.94
CA PRO A 135 -13.31 7.22 2.33
C PRO A 135 -13.06 6.01 3.24
N GLU A 136 -12.94 4.81 2.67
CA GLU A 136 -12.67 3.56 3.39
C GLU A 136 -11.18 3.32 3.67
N SER A 137 -10.29 4.14 3.11
CA SER A 137 -8.84 4.02 3.27
C SER A 137 -8.39 4.32 4.69
N SER A 138 -7.41 3.57 5.18
CA SER A 138 -6.75 3.88 6.46
C SER A 138 -6.00 5.21 6.39
N GLY A 139 -6.05 5.98 7.48
CA GLY A 139 -5.28 7.23 7.65
C GLY A 139 -3.77 7.03 7.83
N ASP A 140 -3.31 5.77 7.92
CA ASP A 140 -1.90 5.41 8.05
C ASP A 140 -1.15 5.42 6.69
N PHE A 141 -1.89 5.63 5.59
CA PHE A 141 -1.33 5.89 4.26
C PHE A 141 -1.39 7.40 3.96
N THR A 142 -0.28 7.97 3.51
CA THR A 142 -0.19 9.40 3.22
C THR A 142 0.61 9.64 1.94
N VAL A 143 0.17 10.59 1.12
CA VAL A 143 1.00 11.12 0.02
C VAL A 143 1.99 12.11 0.63
N THR A 144 3.27 11.78 0.63
CA THR A 144 4.33 12.56 1.28
C THR A 144 5.12 13.42 0.31
N SER A 145 5.14 13.05 -0.97
CA SER A 145 5.71 13.88 -2.04
C SER A 145 4.86 13.77 -3.30
N SER A 146 4.51 14.91 -3.88
CA SER A 146 3.82 14.99 -5.16
C SER A 146 4.15 16.32 -5.85
N PRO A 147 4.01 16.42 -7.18
CA PRO A 147 4.06 17.71 -7.86
C PRO A 147 2.85 18.59 -7.46
N GLU A 148 2.96 19.90 -7.72
CA GLU A 148 1.82 20.80 -7.56
C GLU A 148 0.69 20.41 -8.51
N LEU A 149 -0.54 20.30 -7.97
CA LEU A 149 -1.73 19.91 -8.69
C LEU A 149 -2.59 21.13 -9.10
N PRO A 150 -3.21 21.12 -10.29
CA PRO A 150 -3.09 20.09 -11.33
C PRO A 150 -1.70 20.12 -11.98
N SER A 151 -1.21 18.95 -12.39
CA SER A 151 0.12 18.79 -12.98
C SER A 151 0.03 18.26 -14.41
N VAL A 152 0.92 18.73 -15.28
CA VAL A 152 0.94 18.38 -16.71
C VAL A 152 2.14 17.49 -17.01
N VAL A 153 1.87 16.33 -17.60
CA VAL A 153 2.85 15.37 -18.09
C VAL A 153 2.80 15.37 -19.62
N ALA A 154 3.87 15.84 -20.25
CA ALA A 154 4.01 15.81 -21.71
C ALA A 154 4.03 14.36 -22.23
N PRO A 155 3.73 14.12 -23.53
CA PRO A 155 3.90 12.81 -24.15
C PRO A 155 5.25 12.16 -23.83
N GLU A 156 5.26 10.86 -23.58
CA GLU A 156 6.42 10.05 -23.13
C GLU A 156 7.03 10.48 -21.78
N GLY A 157 6.45 11.49 -21.12
CA GLY A 157 6.88 11.97 -19.81
C GLY A 157 6.34 11.13 -18.67
N SER A 158 6.98 11.27 -17.51
CA SER A 158 6.52 10.66 -16.26
C SER A 158 6.80 11.55 -15.06
N VAL A 159 6.06 11.30 -13.98
CA VAL A 159 6.27 11.92 -12.67
C VAL A 159 6.02 10.90 -11.57
N ASP A 160 6.75 11.03 -10.47
CA ASP A 160 6.61 10.15 -9.32
C ASP A 160 5.81 10.83 -8.20
N VAL A 161 4.97 10.04 -7.54
CA VAL A 161 4.28 10.37 -6.30
C VAL A 161 4.80 9.43 -5.22
N GLU A 162 5.31 9.98 -4.12
CA GLU A 162 5.74 9.20 -2.97
C GLU A 162 4.56 9.00 -2.01
N VAL A 163 4.27 7.73 -1.70
CA VAL A 163 3.29 7.33 -0.70
C VAL A 163 3.99 6.64 0.45
N THR A 164 3.65 7.06 1.67
CA THR A 164 4.17 6.52 2.92
C THR A 164 3.11 5.72 3.64
N PHE A 165 3.48 4.54 4.11
CA PHE A 165 2.72 3.76 5.09
C PHE A 165 3.42 3.82 6.45
N ALA A 166 2.71 4.31 7.47
CA ALA A 166 3.18 4.41 8.85
C ALA A 166 2.09 3.82 9.77
N PRO A 167 2.16 2.51 10.09
CA PRO A 167 1.09 1.84 10.83
C PRO A 167 0.94 2.36 12.26
N SER A 168 -0.30 2.51 12.69
CA SER A 168 -0.67 2.89 14.06
C SER A 168 -1.18 1.72 14.91
N THR A 169 -1.47 0.58 14.29
CA THR A 169 -2.00 -0.64 14.93
C THR A 169 -1.32 -1.90 14.37
N GLU A 170 -1.35 -2.99 15.14
CA GLU A 170 -0.82 -4.31 14.73
C GLU A 170 -1.78 -5.08 13.82
N GLU A 171 -2.41 -4.40 12.85
CA GLU A 171 -3.43 -4.97 11.98
C GLU A 171 -3.04 -4.85 10.51
N LEU A 172 -3.69 -5.66 9.67
CA LEU A 172 -3.66 -5.47 8.22
C LEU A 172 -4.48 -4.22 7.87
N LEU A 173 -3.81 -3.24 7.28
CA LEU A 173 -4.39 -1.98 6.84
C LEU A 173 -4.37 -1.90 5.32
N SER A 174 -5.34 -1.19 4.76
CA SER A 174 -5.46 -0.99 3.32
C SER A 174 -5.91 0.43 2.98
N ALA A 175 -5.55 0.87 1.77
CA ALA A 175 -5.99 2.12 1.20
C ALA A 175 -6.11 1.98 -0.33
N VAL A 176 -6.96 2.82 -0.93
CA VAL A 176 -7.04 2.98 -2.38
C VAL A 176 -6.80 4.46 -2.69
N LEU A 177 -5.71 4.75 -3.40
CA LEU A 177 -5.41 6.08 -3.91
C LEU A 177 -6.01 6.23 -5.31
N GLU A 178 -6.96 7.14 -5.48
CA GLU A 178 -7.55 7.49 -6.77
C GLU A 178 -6.77 8.65 -7.41
N ILE A 179 -6.25 8.40 -8.62
CA ILE A 179 -5.53 9.37 -9.43
C ILE A 179 -6.47 9.80 -10.56
N SER A 180 -6.96 11.03 -10.51
CA SER A 180 -7.87 11.57 -11.54
C SER A 180 -7.10 12.32 -12.62
N SER A 181 -7.50 12.18 -13.88
CA SER A 181 -6.86 12.86 -15.00
C SER A 181 -7.84 13.22 -16.14
N ASP A 182 -7.34 13.96 -17.12
CA ASP A 182 -8.04 14.31 -18.37
C ASP A 182 -7.94 13.22 -19.46
N ASP A 183 -7.46 12.03 -19.10
CA ASP A 183 -7.55 10.84 -19.95
C ASP A 183 -9.03 10.54 -20.31
N PRO A 184 -9.37 10.51 -21.61
CA PRO A 184 -10.74 10.36 -22.07
C PRO A 184 -11.35 8.97 -21.83
N ASP A 185 -10.54 7.91 -21.71
CA ASP A 185 -11.00 6.54 -21.52
C ASP A 185 -10.62 5.94 -20.15
N GLU A 186 -9.59 6.48 -19.48
CA GLU A 186 -9.20 6.14 -18.12
C GLU A 186 -9.11 7.37 -17.19
N PRO A 187 -10.23 8.07 -16.92
CA PRO A 187 -10.22 9.33 -16.18
C PRO A 187 -9.84 9.19 -14.70
N VAL A 188 -9.93 7.98 -14.13
CA VAL A 188 -9.56 7.70 -12.74
C VAL A 188 -8.85 6.35 -12.67
N VAL A 189 -7.62 6.35 -12.16
CA VAL A 189 -6.81 5.15 -11.94
C VAL A 189 -6.70 4.86 -10.44
N PRO A 190 -7.23 3.73 -9.94
CA PRO A 190 -7.08 3.33 -8.55
C PRO A 190 -5.78 2.56 -8.30
N VAL A 191 -5.02 2.96 -7.29
CA VAL A 191 -3.85 2.23 -6.78
C VAL A 191 -4.18 1.60 -5.43
N SER A 192 -4.14 0.27 -5.35
CA SER A 192 -4.41 -0.47 -4.12
C SER A 192 -3.14 -0.62 -3.28
N LEU A 193 -3.21 -0.20 -2.02
CA LEU A 193 -2.11 -0.25 -1.07
C LEU A 193 -2.51 -1.11 0.12
N VAL A 194 -1.59 -1.97 0.56
CA VAL A 194 -1.78 -2.80 1.76
C VAL A 194 -0.49 -2.85 2.57
N GLY A 195 -0.61 -3.06 3.88
CA GLY A 195 0.53 -3.27 4.76
C GLY A 195 0.06 -3.73 6.13
N VAL A 196 0.96 -4.37 6.88
CA VAL A 196 0.68 -4.85 8.23
C VAL A 196 1.55 -4.09 9.21
N GLY A 197 0.94 -3.50 10.22
CA GLY A 197 1.69 -3.02 11.38
C GLY A 197 2.12 -4.21 12.23
N VAL A 198 3.38 -4.23 12.65
CA VAL A 198 3.89 -5.24 13.58
C VAL A 198 4.66 -4.57 14.70
N VAL A 199 4.64 -5.16 15.88
CA VAL A 199 5.67 -4.89 16.88
C VAL A 199 6.81 -5.87 16.60
N ILE A 200 7.98 -5.36 16.24
CA ILE A 200 9.17 -6.21 16.13
C ILE A 200 9.70 -6.42 17.55
N PRO A 201 9.61 -7.64 18.12
CA PRO A 201 10.19 -7.88 19.43
C PRO A 201 11.70 -7.68 19.33
N VAL A 202 12.25 -6.96 20.31
CA VAL A 202 13.71 -6.78 20.40
C VAL A 202 14.30 -8.13 20.79
N PRO A 203 15.28 -8.70 20.08
CA PRO A 203 15.82 -10.01 20.45
C PRO A 203 16.36 -10.02 21.90
N PRO A 204 16.21 -11.11 22.66
CA PRO A 204 16.67 -11.18 24.05
C PRO A 204 18.14 -10.77 24.24
N ALA A 205 18.99 -11.07 23.25
CA ALA A 205 20.41 -10.70 23.25
C ALA A 205 20.62 -9.17 23.19
N GLU A 206 19.80 -8.44 22.44
CA GLU A 206 19.89 -6.97 22.38
C GLU A 206 19.26 -6.34 23.63
N GLN A 207 18.18 -6.92 24.16
CA GLN A 207 17.57 -6.44 25.39
C GLN A 207 18.53 -6.48 26.58
N ILE A 208 19.28 -7.58 26.77
CA ILE A 208 20.26 -7.66 27.86
C ILE A 208 21.43 -6.68 27.68
N GLU A 209 21.80 -6.36 26.44
CA GLU A 209 22.77 -5.29 26.15
C GLU A 209 22.22 -3.92 26.56
N ARG A 210 20.96 -3.61 26.22
CA ARG A 210 20.28 -2.38 26.65
C ARG A 210 20.19 -2.27 28.17
N ILE A 211 19.93 -3.38 28.87
CA ILE A 211 19.92 -3.42 30.35
C ILE A 211 21.32 -3.14 30.92
N LEU A 212 22.37 -3.71 30.33
CA LEU A 212 23.76 -3.46 30.72
C LEU A 212 24.15 -1.98 30.54
N GLU A 213 23.81 -1.39 29.40
CA GLU A 213 24.05 0.03 29.12
C GLU A 213 23.27 0.95 30.06
N PHE A 214 21.99 0.66 30.29
CA PHE A 214 21.15 1.39 31.24
C PHE A 214 21.74 1.33 32.64
N PHE A 215 22.15 0.14 33.10
CA PHE A 215 22.78 -0.03 34.41
C PHE A 215 24.05 0.80 34.53
N ASP A 216 24.97 0.70 33.56
CA ASP A 216 26.25 1.41 33.60
C ASP A 216 26.06 2.94 33.64
N LYS A 217 25.16 3.45 32.78
CA LYS A 217 24.82 4.88 32.74
C LYS A 217 24.18 5.36 34.04
N SER A 218 23.26 4.58 34.60
CA SER A 218 22.55 4.94 35.83
C SER A 218 23.47 4.91 37.07
N ILE A 219 24.51 4.06 37.06
CA ILE A 219 25.58 4.08 38.07
C ILE A 219 26.45 5.33 37.90
N GLU A 220 26.77 5.72 36.66
CA GLU A 220 27.62 6.89 36.36
C GLU A 220 26.93 8.21 36.76
N ASP A 221 25.65 8.36 36.45
CA ASP A 221 24.87 9.57 36.77
C ASP A 221 24.32 9.59 38.21
N GLY A 222 24.44 8.46 38.93
CA GLY A 222 24.04 8.31 40.33
C GLY A 222 22.54 8.15 40.55
N THR A 223 21.74 8.01 39.49
CA THR A 223 20.31 7.66 39.60
C THR A 223 20.11 6.24 40.11
N LEU A 224 21.15 5.40 40.03
CA LEU A 224 21.24 4.06 40.57
C LEU A 224 22.47 3.96 41.48
N VAL A 225 22.28 3.44 42.69
CA VAL A 225 23.34 3.28 43.69
C VAL A 225 23.25 1.91 44.35
N CYS A 226 24.40 1.25 44.50
CA CYS A 226 24.42 -0.01 45.20
C CYS A 226 24.64 0.17 46.70
N VAL A 227 23.74 -0.36 47.52
CA VAL A 227 23.72 -0.12 48.97
C VAL A 227 24.63 -1.11 49.68
N GLY A 228 25.45 -0.66 50.62
CA GLY A 228 26.24 -1.53 51.51
C GLY A 228 27.29 -0.79 52.35
N PRO A 229 27.72 -1.34 53.51
CA PRO A 229 28.68 -0.67 54.39
C PRO A 229 30.09 -0.61 53.79
N GLY A 230 30.77 0.52 53.93
CA GLY A 230 32.14 0.71 53.44
C GLY A 230 32.25 0.52 51.92
N GLN A 231 33.17 -0.35 51.47
CA GLN A 231 33.33 -0.67 50.04
C GLN A 231 32.28 -1.67 49.51
N SER A 232 31.36 -2.15 50.37
CA SER A 232 30.41 -3.19 49.98
C SER A 232 29.44 -2.75 48.89
N GLY A 233 29.06 -1.46 48.85
CA GLY A 233 28.23 -0.92 47.77
C GLY A 233 28.90 -1.06 46.39
N ALA A 234 30.13 -0.57 46.25
CA ALA A 234 30.89 -0.68 45.00
C ALA A 234 31.12 -2.15 44.57
N ASN A 235 31.39 -3.04 45.52
CA ASN A 235 31.54 -4.47 45.23
C ASN A 235 30.21 -5.11 44.79
N ARG A 236 29.07 -4.66 45.32
CA ARG A 236 27.75 -5.11 44.90
C ARG A 236 27.39 -4.64 43.50
N CYS A 237 27.76 -3.42 43.11
CA CYS A 237 27.59 -2.97 41.71
C CYS A 237 28.37 -3.85 40.73
N LYS A 238 29.64 -4.14 41.04
CA LYS A 238 30.46 -5.04 40.23
C LYS A 238 29.85 -6.44 40.13
N ALA A 239 29.38 -6.98 41.26
CA ALA A 239 28.72 -8.29 41.29
C ALA A 239 27.44 -8.30 40.46
N PHE A 240 26.59 -7.28 40.59
CA PHE A 240 25.34 -7.16 39.85
C PHE A 240 25.58 -7.06 38.34
N ARG A 241 26.50 -6.19 37.91
CA ARG A 241 26.89 -6.08 36.51
C ARG A 241 27.45 -7.39 35.94
N ASN A 242 28.24 -8.12 36.73
CA ASN A 242 28.77 -9.42 36.31
C ASN A 242 27.66 -10.47 36.17
N MET A 243 26.61 -10.40 36.98
CA MET A 243 25.44 -11.26 36.81
C MET A 243 24.73 -10.97 35.49
N LEU A 244 24.44 -9.70 35.19
CA LEU A 244 23.86 -9.31 33.89
C LEU A 244 24.73 -9.75 32.71
N LYS A 245 26.06 -9.64 32.83
CA LYS A 245 26.98 -10.08 31.78
C LYS A 245 26.96 -11.61 31.60
N ALA A 246 26.97 -12.37 32.69
CA ALA A 246 26.85 -13.82 32.63
C ALA A 246 25.50 -14.24 32.01
N THR A 247 24.42 -13.53 32.32
CA THR A 247 23.11 -13.73 31.67
C THR A 247 23.20 -13.46 30.17
N SER A 248 23.86 -12.38 29.75
CA SER A 248 24.09 -12.10 28.32
C SER A 248 24.87 -13.23 27.63
N ASP A 249 25.92 -13.75 28.26
CA ASP A 249 26.69 -14.89 27.73
C ASP A 249 25.80 -16.15 27.59
N LEU A 250 24.86 -16.38 28.50
CA LEU A 250 23.90 -17.50 28.43
C LEU A 250 22.88 -17.30 27.29
N ILE A 251 22.31 -16.10 27.15
CA ILE A 251 21.36 -15.76 26.08
C ILE A 251 22.02 -15.92 24.71
N VAL A 252 23.24 -15.40 24.53
CA VAL A 252 24.01 -15.56 23.28
C VAL A 252 24.37 -17.02 23.02
N GLY A 253 24.52 -17.82 24.08
CA GLY A 253 24.73 -19.27 24.00
C GLY A 253 23.45 -20.09 23.83
N GLU A 254 22.27 -19.45 23.67
CA GLU A 254 20.96 -20.10 23.56
C GLU A 254 20.59 -20.96 24.80
N TYR A 255 21.17 -20.66 25.97
CA TYR A 255 20.84 -21.29 27.25
C TYR A 255 19.75 -20.49 27.99
N PHE A 256 18.54 -20.44 27.40
CA PHE A 256 17.46 -19.55 27.85
C PHE A 256 16.94 -19.88 29.26
N ASP A 257 16.81 -21.15 29.64
CA ASP A 257 16.40 -21.57 31.00
C ASP A 257 17.36 -21.04 32.08
N ASP A 258 18.67 -21.27 31.86
CA ASP A 258 19.72 -20.83 32.78
C ASP A 258 19.76 -19.29 32.86
N ALA A 259 19.55 -18.61 31.72
CA ALA A 259 19.47 -17.15 31.66
C ALA A 259 18.25 -16.63 32.45
N TYR A 260 17.08 -17.25 32.28
CA TYR A 260 15.86 -16.91 32.99
C TYR A 260 16.03 -17.09 34.50
N GLU A 261 16.55 -18.23 34.96
CA GLU A 261 16.84 -18.45 36.39
C GLU A 261 17.81 -17.40 36.95
N GLN A 262 18.78 -16.97 36.13
CA GLN A 262 19.71 -15.91 36.52
C GLN A 262 18.99 -14.56 36.64
N LEU A 263 18.09 -14.21 35.71
CA LEU A 263 17.29 -12.99 35.76
C LEU A 263 16.35 -12.96 36.97
N VAL A 264 15.72 -14.07 37.35
CA VAL A 264 14.94 -14.18 38.59
C VAL A 264 15.80 -13.81 39.81
N ASN A 265 17.06 -14.26 39.83
CA ASN A 265 17.99 -13.93 40.91
C ASN A 265 18.48 -12.48 40.88
N ILE A 266 18.54 -11.86 39.71
CA ILE A 266 18.85 -10.44 39.52
C ILE A 266 17.66 -9.57 39.95
N LEU A 267 16.43 -9.92 39.58
CA LEU A 267 15.22 -9.16 39.91
C LEU A 267 14.99 -9.09 41.43
N LYS A 268 15.22 -10.19 42.16
CA LYS A 268 15.21 -10.23 43.64
C LYS A 268 16.23 -9.28 44.30
N LYS A 269 17.22 -8.80 43.54
CA LYS A 269 18.24 -7.83 44.00
C LYS A 269 17.86 -6.38 43.70
N CYS A 270 16.75 -6.17 42.97
CA CYS A 270 16.16 -4.89 42.58
C CYS A 270 14.83 -4.60 43.29
N ASP A 271 14.00 -5.62 43.56
CA ASP A 271 12.61 -5.44 44.02
C ASP A 271 12.45 -5.06 45.51
N GLY A 272 13.47 -5.33 46.34
CA GLY A 272 13.46 -5.08 47.78
C GLY A 272 12.46 -5.88 48.60
N GLN A 273 11.87 -6.93 48.01
CA GLN A 273 10.79 -7.70 48.65
C GLN A 273 11.32 -8.74 49.64
N VAL A 274 12.59 -9.19 49.53
CA VAL A 274 13.14 -10.25 50.40
C VAL A 274 14.57 -9.92 50.85
N PRO A 275 14.93 -10.08 52.15
CA PRO A 275 16.32 -9.93 52.59
C PRO A 275 17.26 -10.91 51.84
N PRO A 276 18.48 -10.49 51.48
CA PRO A 276 19.18 -9.30 51.95
C PRO A 276 18.69 -7.99 51.30
N PRO A 277 18.81 -6.84 51.98
CA PRO A 277 18.34 -5.56 51.46
C PRO A 277 19.02 -5.21 50.14
N ASP A 278 18.24 -4.61 49.25
CA ASP A 278 18.60 -4.01 47.95
C ASP A 278 20.09 -3.97 47.67
N PHE A 279 20.52 -4.76 46.68
CA PHE A 279 21.85 -4.53 46.10
C PHE A 279 21.86 -3.19 45.38
N VAL A 280 20.71 -2.72 44.92
CA VAL A 280 20.53 -1.55 44.06
C VAL A 280 19.33 -0.72 44.57
N ALA A 281 19.54 0.57 44.77
CA ALA A 281 18.52 1.55 45.12
C ALA A 281 18.67 2.79 44.23
N GLY A 282 17.68 3.69 44.26
CA GLY A 282 17.70 4.94 43.49
C GLY A 282 16.48 5.10 42.58
N GLU A 283 16.39 6.24 41.91
CA GLU A 283 15.26 6.62 41.07
C GLU A 283 15.14 5.71 39.82
N ALA A 284 16.26 5.20 39.31
CA ALA A 284 16.30 4.31 38.15
C ALA A 284 16.03 2.82 38.47
N ARG A 285 15.82 2.47 39.75
CA ARG A 285 15.68 1.07 40.20
C ARG A 285 14.46 0.38 39.59
N ASP A 286 13.31 1.05 39.60
CA ASP A 286 12.05 0.45 39.14
C ASP A 286 12.06 0.27 37.62
N GLU A 287 12.72 1.17 36.89
CA GLU A 287 12.93 1.03 35.44
C GLU A 287 13.86 -0.14 35.10
N LEU A 288 14.97 -0.29 35.84
CA LEU A 288 15.84 -1.47 35.69
C LEU A 288 15.06 -2.77 35.93
N ALA A 289 14.22 -2.81 36.97
CA ALA A 289 13.39 -3.98 37.26
C ALA A 289 12.37 -4.25 36.14
N ARG A 290 11.75 -3.20 35.57
CA ARG A 290 10.83 -3.32 34.44
C ARG A 290 11.53 -3.92 33.22
N MET A 291 12.69 -3.40 32.81
CA MET A 291 13.45 -3.93 31.67
C MET A 291 13.84 -5.40 31.87
N ILE A 292 14.19 -5.79 33.09
CA ILE A 292 14.50 -7.20 33.43
C ILE A 292 13.27 -8.09 33.31
N MET A 293 12.10 -7.63 33.76
CA MET A 293 10.85 -8.39 33.66
C MET A 293 10.41 -8.58 32.21
N GLU A 294 10.58 -7.56 31.35
CA GLU A 294 10.28 -7.67 29.91
C GLU A 294 11.17 -8.72 29.23
N LEU A 295 12.48 -8.68 29.50
CA LEU A 295 13.40 -9.72 28.99
C LEU A 295 13.02 -11.12 29.49
N MET A 296 12.55 -11.25 30.72
CA MET A 296 12.09 -12.53 31.25
C MET A 296 10.84 -13.04 30.52
N GLU A 297 9.87 -12.16 30.22
CA GLU A 297 8.66 -12.50 29.46
C GLU A 297 9.01 -12.97 28.04
N ASP A 298 9.93 -12.26 27.37
CA ASP A 298 10.36 -12.63 26.03
C ASP A 298 11.15 -13.96 26.01
N LEU A 299 11.95 -14.24 27.04
CA LEU A 299 12.62 -15.55 27.16
C LEU A 299 11.65 -16.72 27.39
N GLU A 300 10.54 -16.52 28.12
CA GLU A 300 9.50 -17.56 28.27
C GLU A 300 8.80 -17.84 26.93
N SER A 301 8.60 -16.81 26.10
CA SER A 301 7.91 -16.95 24.80
C SER A 301 8.71 -17.73 23.75
N GLU A 302 10.05 -17.65 23.79
CA GLU A 302 10.95 -18.40 22.90
C GLU A 302 10.98 -19.91 23.23
N GLU A 303 10.68 -20.30 24.48
CA GLU A 303 10.58 -21.70 24.92
C GLU A 303 9.37 -22.40 24.29
N GLU A 304 8.25 -21.69 24.08
CA GLU A 304 7.04 -22.26 23.45
C GLU A 304 7.20 -22.55 21.95
N LEU A 305 8.27 -22.06 21.31
CA LEU A 305 8.55 -22.23 19.88
C LEU A 305 9.51 -23.41 19.55
N LEU A 306 10.08 -24.08 20.57
CA LEU A 306 11.02 -25.21 20.44
C LEU A 306 10.38 -26.59 20.73
#